data_AF-J3MP35-F1
#
_entry.id   AF-J3MP35-F1
#
_cell.length_a   1.000
_cell.length_b   1.000
_cell.length_c   1.000
_cell.angle_alpha   90.00
_cell.angle_beta   90.00
_cell.angle_gamma   90.00
#
_symmetry.space_group_name_H-M   'P 1'
#
loop_
_entity.id
_entity.type
_entity.pdbx_description
1 polymer ?
#
loop_
_entity_poly.entity_id
_entity_poly.type
_entity_poly.pdbx_seq_one_letter_code
_entity_poly.pdbx_strand_id
1 'polypeptide(L)' 'SSPECAVCLAELSERETTGRLLPVCGHGFHEECIVTWLRVNTTCPVCRAAVPTK' A
#
# COMPACT_ATOMS: atom_id res chain seq x y z
N SER A 1 -15.39 1.94 -10.19
CA SER A 1 -13.94 2.16 -10.15
C SER A 1 -13.29 1.01 -9.43
N SER A 2 -12.36 0.34 -10.09
CA SER A 2 -11.48 -0.63 -9.44
C SER A 2 -10.57 0.07 -8.42
N PRO A 3 -10.12 -0.61 -7.36
CA PRO A 3 -9.11 -0.06 -6.46
C PRO A 3 -7.75 -0.01 -7.18
N GLU A 4 -7.05 1.13 -7.08
CA GLU A 4 -5.76 1.37 -7.72
C GLU A 4 -4.67 1.59 -6.66
N CYS A 5 -3.45 1.12 -6.93
CA CYS A 5 -2.34 1.30 -6.01
C CYS A 5 -1.80 2.74 -6.12
N ALA A 6 -1.83 3.53 -5.05
CA ALA A 6 -1.34 4.91 -5.09
C ALA A 6 0.18 5.06 -5.27
N VAL A 7 0.95 3.96 -5.28
CA VAL A 7 2.40 3.95 -5.49
C VAL A 7 2.74 3.81 -6.97
N CYS A 8 2.16 2.82 -7.66
CA CYS A 8 2.43 2.55 -9.08
C CYS A 8 1.29 3.00 -10.01
N LEU A 9 0.17 3.46 -9.46
CA LEU A 9 -1.05 3.87 -10.18
C LEU A 9 -1.64 2.79 -11.08
N ALA A 10 -1.37 1.52 -10.76
CA ALA A 10 -1.93 0.35 -11.46
C ALA A 10 -3.08 -0.28 -10.65
N GLU A 11 -4.00 -0.96 -11.34
CA GLU A 11 -5.12 -1.66 -10.68
C GLU A 11 -4.63 -2.72 -9.69
N LEU A 12 -5.25 -2.74 -8.51
CA LEU A 12 -5.09 -3.79 -7.50
C LEU A 12 -5.91 -5.01 -7.95
N SER A 13 -5.48 -5.65 -9.03
CA SER A 13 -6.12 -6.84 -9.56
C SER A 13 -5.70 -8.07 -8.75
N GLU A 14 -6.67 -8.89 -8.33
CA GLU A 14 -6.42 -10.16 -7.62
C GLU A 14 -5.51 -11.12 -8.39
N ARG A 15 -5.38 -10.93 -9.71
CA ARG A 15 -4.66 -11.82 -10.60
C ARG A 15 -3.14 -11.62 -10.64
N GLU A 16 -2.65 -10.43 -10.29
CA GLU A 16 -1.21 -10.11 -10.45
C GLU A 16 -0.50 -9.80 -9.13
N THR A 17 -1.17 -9.31 -8.10
CA THR A 17 -0.53 -9.11 -6.80
C THR A 17 -1.58 -9.06 -5.69
N THR A 18 -1.40 -9.88 -4.66
CA THR A 18 -2.22 -9.80 -3.44
C THR A 18 -2.09 -8.40 -2.84
N GLY A 19 -3.16 -7.62 -2.93
CA GLY A 19 -3.24 -6.32 -2.27
C GLY A 19 -3.13 -6.49 -0.76
N ARG A 20 -2.18 -5.81 -0.13
CA ARG A 20 -2.05 -5.72 1.33
C ARG A 20 -2.75 -4.46 1.82
N LEU A 21 -3.60 -4.63 2.83
CA LEU A 21 -4.20 -3.53 3.57
C LEU A 21 -3.29 -3.15 4.73
N LEU A 22 -2.98 -1.86 4.87
CA LEU A 22 -2.27 -1.36 6.05
C LEU A 22 -3.19 -1.43 7.27
N PRO A 23 -2.80 -2.10 8.37
CA PRO A 23 -3.66 -2.23 9.55
C PRO A 23 -3.95 -0.89 10.24
N VAL A 24 -3.10 0.12 10.06
CA VAL A 24 -3.26 1.45 10.67
C VAL A 24 -4.36 2.30 10.02
N CYS A 25 -4.60 2.14 8.71
CA CYS A 25 -5.50 3.02 7.98
C CYS A 25 -6.43 2.31 6.99
N GLY A 26 -6.25 1.01 6.78
CA GLY A 26 -7.07 0.20 5.87
C GLY A 26 -6.84 0.46 4.39
N HIS A 27 -5.83 1.25 3.99
CA HIS A 27 -5.54 1.48 2.57
C HIS A 27 -4.82 0.28 1.93
N GLY A 28 -5.25 -0.08 0.72
CA GLY A 28 -4.74 -1.19 -0.06
C GLY A 28 -3.61 -0.80 -1.00
N PHE A 29 -2.56 -1.62 -1.04
CA PHE A 29 -1.41 -1.44 -1.92
C PHE A 29 -0.91 -2.80 -2.40
N HIS A 30 -0.21 -2.84 -3.53
CA HIS A 30 0.56 -4.02 -3.89
C HIS A 30 1.59 -4.30 -2.80
N GLU A 31 1.77 -5.58 -2.44
CA GLU A 31 2.72 -5.98 -1.39
C GLU A 31 4.13 -5.44 -1.68
N GLU A 32 4.61 -5.59 -2.92
CA GLU A 32 5.92 -5.08 -3.33
C GLU A 32 6.02 -3.55 -3.26
N CYS A 33 4.95 -2.85 -3.66
CA CYS A 33 4.90 -1.39 -3.62
C CYS A 33 4.97 -0.87 -2.19
N ILE A 34 4.15 -1.43 -1.27
CA ILE A 34 4.15 -0.98 0.12
C ILE A 34 5.44 -1.37 0.83
N VAL A 35 6.00 -2.56 0.56
CA VAL A 35 7.29 -2.97 1.12
C VAL A 35 8.41 -2.03 0.67
N THR A 36 8.47 -1.70 -0.62
CA THR A 36 9.48 -0.78 -1.17
C THR A 36 9.33 0.63 -0.59
N TRP A 37 8.09 1.11 -0.49
CA TRP A 37 7.80 2.40 0.12
C TRP A 37 8.22 2.45 1.59
N LEU A 38 7.88 1.43 2.39
CA LEU A 38 8.19 1.36 3.82
C LEU A 38 9.70 1.28 4.12
N ARG A 39 10.53 0.85 3.15
CA ARG A 39 12.00 0.93 3.28
C ARG A 39 12.52 2.36 3.34
N VAL A 40 11.79 3.31 2.77
CA VAL A 40 12.20 4.72 2.68
C VAL A 40 11.34 5.60 3.60
N ASN A 41 10.02 5.34 3.65
CA ASN A 41 9.04 6.13 4.37
C ASN A 41 8.16 5.22 5.23
N THR A 42 8.21 5.37 6.55
CA THR A 42 7.38 4.58 7.49
C THR A 42 5.96 5.17 7.65
N THR A 43 5.38 5.70 6.58
CA THR A 43 4.07 6.36 6.59
C THR A 43 3.24 5.93 5.39
N CYS A 44 1.91 5.88 5.52
CA CYS A 44 1.02 5.55 4.41
C CYS A 44 1.12 6.60 3.28
N PRO A 45 1.27 6.21 2.01
CA PRO A 45 1.35 7.16 0.90
C PRO A 45 0.04 7.91 0.61
N VAL A 46 -1.11 7.37 1.06
CA VAL A 46 -2.43 7.99 0.84
C VAL A 46 -2.77 8.99 1.94
N CYS A 47 -2.78 8.56 3.20
CA CYS A 47 -3.20 9.39 4.33
C CYS A 47 -2.06 9.87 5.22
N ARG A 48 -0.82 9.46 4.95
CA ARG A 48 0.38 9.78 5.75
C ARG A 48 0.33 9.30 7.20
N ALA A 49 -0.56 8.36 7.52
CA ALA A 49 -0.57 7.71 8.83
C ALA A 49 0.74 6.95 9.07
N ALA A 50 1.38 7.17 10.22
CA ALA A 50 2.61 6.47 10.59
C ALA A 50 2.33 4.97 10.75
N VAL A 51 3.17 4.14 10.13
CA VAL A 51 3.08 2.69 10.19
C VAL A 51 4.01 2.23 11.32
N PRO A 52 3.47 1.82 12.48
CA PRO A 52 4.32 1.38 13.58
C PRO A 52 5.00 0.07 13.18
N THR A 53 6.30 0.14 12.90
CA THR A 53 7.16 -1.03 12.82
C THR A 53 7.39 -1.50 14.26
N LYS A 54 6.71 -2.56 14.69
CA LYS A 54 7.02 -3.20 15.97
C LYS A 54 8.38 -3.86 15.94
#